data_AF-A0A749CD77-F1
#
_entry.id   AF-A0A749CD77-F1
#
_cell.length_a   1.000
_cell.length_b   1.000
_cell.length_c   1.000
_cell.angle_alpha   90.00
_cell.angle_beta   90.00
_cell.angle_gamma   90.00
#
_symmetry.space_group_name_H-M   'P 1'
#
loop_
_entity.id
_entity.type
_entity.pdbx_description
1 polymer ?
#
loop_
_entity_poly.entity_id
_entity_poly.type
_entity_poly.pdbx_seq_one_letter_code
_entity_poly.pdbx_strand_id
1 'polypeptide(L)' 'QQAFALYESVRIPRTARIVWSTREMGRLYHAAGVERQVRNLLWKGKSQEAFYRGIEWLYGWKEDNCLEPR' A
#
# COMPACT_ATOMS: atom_id res chain seq x y z
N GLN A 1 -19.21 21.73 -8.77
CA GLN A 1 -17.74 21.82 -8.85
C GLN A 1 -17.03 21.39 -7.57
N GLN A 2 -17.51 21.75 -6.37
CA GLN A 2 -16.88 21.35 -5.09
C GLN A 2 -16.73 19.83 -4.92
N ALA A 3 -17.73 19.03 -5.30
CA ALA A 3 -17.65 17.57 -5.21
C ALA A 3 -16.51 16.96 -6.06
N PHE A 4 -16.28 17.48 -7.27
CA PHE A 4 -15.17 17.03 -8.12
C PHE A 4 -13.81 17.43 -7.55
N ALA A 5 -13.69 18.66 -7.02
CA ALA A 5 -12.46 19.10 -6.36
C ALA A 5 -12.11 18.24 -5.14
N LEU A 6 -13.11 17.90 -4.31
CA LEU A 6 -12.92 16.99 -3.16
C LEU A 6 -12.52 15.58 -3.62
N TYR A 7 -13.17 15.05 -4.65
CA TYR A 7 -12.83 13.75 -5.21
C TYR A 7 -11.37 13.73 -5.68
N GLU A 8 -10.94 14.74 -6.43
CA GLU A 8 -9.57 14.85 -6.92
C GLU A 8 -8.56 14.94 -5.77
N SER A 9 -8.83 15.78 -4.76
CA SER A 9 -7.91 15.97 -3.62
C SER A 9 -7.69 14.69 -2.81
N VAL A 10 -8.67 13.78 -2.78
CA VAL A 10 -8.55 12.50 -2.05
C VAL A 10 -8.03 11.39 -2.95
N ARG A 11 -8.48 11.31 -4.20
CA ARG A 11 -8.20 10.15 -5.06
C ARG A 11 -6.83 10.19 -5.69
N ILE A 12 -6.31 11.36 -6.06
CA ILE A 12 -4.96 11.49 -6.64
C ILE A 12 -3.89 10.87 -5.72
N PRO A 13 -3.77 11.25 -4.42
CA PRO A 13 -2.76 10.65 -3.55
C PRO A 13 -3.00 9.15 -3.31
N ARG A 14 -4.27 8.73 -3.15
CA ARG A 14 -4.62 7.31 -2.94
C ARG A 14 -4.19 6.42 -4.10
N THR A 15 -4.44 6.84 -5.34
CA THR A 15 -4.10 6.06 -6.54
C THR A 15 -2.62 6.15 -6.85
N ALA A 16 -1.97 7.31 -6.63
CA ALA A 16 -0.52 7.44 -6.75
C ALA A 16 0.22 6.48 -5.81
N ARG A 17 -0.23 6.38 -4.54
CA ARG A 17 0.30 5.41 -3.58
C ARG A 17 0.16 3.98 -4.07
N ILE A 18 -0.97 3.59 -4.65
CA ILE A 18 -1.15 2.24 -5.24
C ILE A 18 -0.10 2.00 -6.33
N VAL A 19 0.00 2.90 -7.32
CA VAL A 19 0.91 2.72 -8.45
C VAL A 19 2.37 2.60 -7.99
N TRP A 20 2.81 3.46 -7.09
CA TRP A 20 4.18 3.44 -6.58
C TRP A 20 4.44 2.23 -5.69
N SER A 21 3.54 1.90 -4.76
CA SER A 21 3.70 0.74 -3.89
C SER A 21 3.68 -0.58 -4.68
N THR A 22 2.85 -0.71 -5.72
CA THR A 22 2.82 -1.93 -6.54
C THR A 22 4.12 -2.12 -7.32
N ARG A 23 4.72 -1.05 -7.86
CA ARG A 23 6.03 -1.13 -8.52
C ARG A 23 7.11 -1.56 -7.54
N GLU A 24 7.12 -0.96 -6.35
CA GLU A 24 8.10 -1.31 -5.31
C GLU A 24 7.91 -2.74 -4.81
N MET A 25 6.68 -3.19 -4.60
CA MET A 25 6.39 -4.59 -4.26
C MET A 25 6.84 -5.56 -5.36
N GLY A 26 6.68 -5.19 -6.63
CA GLY A 26 7.22 -5.95 -7.76
C GLY A 26 8.75 -6.09 -7.67
N ARG A 27 9.46 -5.00 -7.37
CA ARG A 27 10.92 -4.99 -7.16
C ARG A 27 11.32 -5.86 -5.97
N LEU A 28 10.63 -5.73 -4.83
CA LEU A 28 10.88 -6.51 -3.62
C LEU A 28 10.62 -8.01 -3.83
N TYR A 29 9.56 -8.38 -4.56
CA TYR A 29 9.27 -9.78 -4.87
C TYR A 29 10.39 -10.43 -5.69
N HIS A 30 10.92 -9.70 -6.66
CA HIS A 30 12.00 -10.15 -7.54
C HIS A 30 13.41 -9.78 -7.05
N ALA A 31 13.57 -9.36 -5.80
CA ALA A 31 14.88 -9.02 -5.24
C ALA A 31 15.87 -10.18 -5.33
N ALA A 32 17.14 -9.86 -5.59
CA ALA A 32 18.23 -10.81 -5.75
C ALA A 32 19.42 -10.47 -4.84
N GLY A 33 20.41 -11.36 -4.76
CA GLY A 33 21.63 -11.15 -3.98
C GLY A 33 21.37 -10.88 -2.49
N VAL A 34 22.09 -9.90 -1.93
CA VAL A 34 21.98 -9.50 -0.52
C VAL A 34 20.60 -8.94 -0.20
N GLU A 35 19.98 -8.19 -1.11
CA GLU A 35 18.65 -7.62 -0.88
C GLU A 35 17.60 -8.72 -0.63
N ARG A 36 17.67 -9.83 -1.39
CA ARG A 36 16.82 -11.01 -1.16
C ARG A 36 17.00 -11.58 0.25
N GLN A 37 18.24 -11.65 0.74
CA GLN A 37 18.53 -12.19 2.07
C GLN A 37 17.92 -11.30 3.16
N VAL A 38 18.11 -9.98 3.05
CA VAL A 38 17.51 -9.01 3.97
C VAL A 38 15.99 -9.11 3.94
N ARG A 39 15.38 -9.11 2.74
CA ARG A 39 13.94 -9.25 2.56
C ARG A 39 13.41 -10.52 3.23
N ASN A 40 14.06 -11.66 2.99
CA ASN A 40 13.66 -12.94 3.59
C ASN A 40 13.72 -12.89 5.12
N LEU A 41 14.77 -12.29 5.69
CA LEU A 41 14.90 -12.12 7.14
C LEU A 41 13.80 -11.22 7.71
N LEU A 42 13.47 -10.12 7.04
CA LEU A 42 12.40 -9.21 7.46
C LEU A 42 11.01 -9.85 7.44
N TRP A 43 10.76 -10.81 6.53
CA TRP A 43 9.46 -11.49 6.40
C TRP A 43 9.34 -12.75 7.26
N LYS A 44 10.47 -13.40 7.57
CA LYS A 44 10.49 -14.63 8.36
C LYS A 44 9.83 -14.40 9.72
N GLY A 45 8.88 -15.26 10.08
CA GLY A 45 8.19 -15.21 11.37
C GLY A 45 7.14 -14.11 11.51
N LYS A 46 6.80 -13.36 10.44
CA LYS A 46 5.65 -12.45 10.49
C LYS A 46 4.36 -13.23 10.71
N SER A 47 3.58 -12.82 11.72
CA SER A 47 2.25 -13.37 11.95
C SER A 47 1.26 -12.90 10.88
N GLN A 48 0.12 -13.59 10.79
CA GLN A 48 -0.95 -13.22 9.88
C GLN A 48 -1.52 -11.83 10.21
N GLU A 49 -1.61 -11.47 11.48
CA GLU A 49 -2.06 -10.15 11.93
C GLU A 49 -1.08 -9.07 11.51
N ALA A 50 0.23 -9.33 11.61
CA ALA A 50 1.25 -8.41 11.14
C ALA A 50 1.19 -8.21 9.62
N PHE A 51 0.86 -9.26 8.88
CA PHE A 51 0.60 -9.16 7.45
C PHE A 51 -0.63 -8.30 7.15
N TYR A 52 -1.76 -8.54 7.83
CA TYR A 52 -2.99 -7.75 7.63
C TYR A 52 -2.82 -6.28 7.98
N ARG A 53 -2.10 -5.96 9.07
CA ARG A 53 -1.73 -4.57 9.38
C ARG A 53 -0.94 -3.91 8.24
N GLY A 54 -0.07 -4.65 7.56
CA GLY A 54 0.72 -4.13 6.44
C GLY A 54 -0.10 -3.79 5.20
N ILE A 55 -1.26 -4.42 5.01
CA ILE A 55 -2.13 -4.22 3.82
C ILE A 55 -3.45 -3.50 4.13
N GLU A 56 -3.67 -3.10 5.38
CA GLU A 56 -4.87 -2.39 5.83
C GLU A 56 -5.09 -1.10 5.04
N TRP A 57 -4.03 -0.36 4.73
CA TRP A 57 -4.13 0.86 3.92
C TRP A 57 -4.72 0.61 2.51
N LEU A 58 -4.56 -0.60 1.98
CA LEU A 58 -5.04 -0.99 0.66
C LEU A 58 -6.47 -1.53 0.73
N TYR A 59 -6.72 -2.49 1.63
CA TYR A 59 -8.01 -3.21 1.70
C TYR A 59 -9.00 -2.66 2.73
N GLY A 60 -8.58 -1.75 3.61
CA GLY A 60 -9.44 -1.07 4.58
C GLY A 60 -10.19 0.13 4.03
N TRP A 61 -10.08 0.40 2.72
CA TRP A 61 -10.83 1.47 2.05
C TRP A 61 -12.25 1.00 1.74
N LYS A 62 -13.24 1.78 2.13
CA LYS A 62 -14.68 1.46 2.09
C LYS A 62 -15.49 2.72 1.79
N GLU A 63 -16.78 2.56 1.48
CA GLU A 63 -17.68 3.66 1.14
C GLU A 63 -17.74 4.74 2.23
N ASP A 64 -17.81 4.34 3.50
CA ASP A 64 -17.90 5.22 4.65
C ASP A 64 -16.65 6.08 4.88
N ASN A 65 -15.49 5.68 4.35
CA ASN A 65 -14.22 6.38 4.53
C ASN A 65 -13.55 6.80 3.21
N CYS A 66 -14.29 6.73 2.09
CA CYS A 66 -13.68 6.83 0.77
C CYS A 66 -13.18 8.23 0.38
N LEU A 67 -13.64 9.26 1.10
CA LEU A 67 -13.32 10.68 0.90
C LEU A 67 -12.40 11.24 2.01
N GLU A 68 -11.84 10.39 2.86
CA GLU A 68 -10.87 10.79 3.88
C GLU A 68 -9.43 10.78 3.31
N PRO A 69 -8.62 11.82 3.56
CA PRO A 69 -7.19 11.80 3.24
C PRO A 69 -6.43 10.71 4.02
N ARG A 70 -5.53 9.95 3.37
CA ARG A 70 -4.74 8.84 3.95
C ARG A 70 -3.34 8.72 3.37
#